data_AF-A0A7K1SK68-F1
#
_entry.id   AF-A0A7K1SK68-F1
#
_cell.length_a   1.000
_cell.length_b   1.000
_cell.length_c   1.000
_cell.angle_alpha   90.00
_cell.angle_beta   90.00
_cell.angle_gamma   90.00
#
_symmetry.space_group_name_H-M   'P 1'
#
loop_
_entity.id
_entity.type
_entity.pdbx_description
1 polymer ?
#
loop_
_entity_poly.entity_id
_entity_poly.type
_entity_poly.pdbx_seq_one_letter_code
_entity_poly.pdbx_strand_id
1 'polypeptide(L)'
;MRPLSFSPANRQFWIRQISYLFISLVSLFVIVWLPKNRTWLTKTVDRFYTQQQTLGKQTDVSVRKREGYKEAYVYTELIRQRTQPTDYFLIPPQRYLIRNAWQEGKANGYAWLYPSVLYYHLGKSVHLLDMTAPDSLLQQATHTFWVYDNKIFLLTFKDHNRPLVMAEFRKYDPHFFAYTPQQAKAYYKTSKP
;
A
#
# COMPACT_ATOMS: atom_id res chain seq x y z
N MET A 1 41.15 23.92 6.13
CA MET A 1 40.39 23.09 7.10
C MET A 1 41.21 23.01 8.39
N ARG A 2 40.79 23.72 9.46
CA ARG A 2 41.49 23.65 10.75
C ARG A 2 41.08 22.36 11.47
N PRO A 3 42.01 21.56 12.00
CA PRO A 3 41.64 20.44 12.84
C PRO A 3 40.92 20.97 14.08
N LEU A 4 39.77 20.37 14.42
CA LEU A 4 39.06 20.63 15.67
C LEU A 4 39.96 20.20 16.83
N SER A 5 40.79 21.12 17.30
CA SER A 5 41.60 20.92 18.51
C SER A 5 40.65 20.96 19.72
N PHE A 6 40.20 19.78 20.15
CA PHE A 6 39.52 19.64 21.43
C PHE A 6 40.52 20.04 22.52
N SER A 7 40.29 21.18 23.17
CA SER A 7 41.02 21.51 24.39
C SER A 7 40.84 20.35 25.39
N PRO A 8 41.86 20.00 26.19
CA PRO A 8 41.77 18.88 27.13
C PRO A 8 40.55 19.01 28.08
N ALA A 9 40.14 20.23 28.41
CA ALA A 9 38.92 20.53 29.16
C ALA A 9 37.62 20.14 28.40
N ASN A 10 37.51 20.45 27.10
CA ASN A 10 36.36 20.04 26.29
C ASN A 10 36.29 18.52 26.11
N ARG A 11 37.45 17.87 25.94
CA ARG A 11 37.50 16.40 25.83
C ARG A 11 37.02 15.74 27.13
N GLN A 12 37.45 16.25 28.29
CA GLN A 12 37.00 15.74 29.59
C GLN A 12 35.51 15.99 29.85
N PHE A 13 34.97 17.13 29.42
CA PHE A 13 33.54 17.42 29.50
C PHE A 13 32.70 16.40 28.72
N TRP A 14 33.04 16.15 27.45
CA TRP A 14 32.31 15.18 26.62
C TRP A 14 32.46 13.74 27.13
N ILE A 15 33.63 13.35 27.63
CA ILE A 15 33.83 12.03 28.24
C ILE A 15 32.91 11.86 29.46
N ARG A 16 32.78 12.88 30.32
CA ARG A 16 31.86 12.85 31.46
C ARG A 16 30.40 12.76 31.01
N GLN A 17 29.98 13.56 30.02
CA GLN A 17 28.61 13.51 29.49
C GLN A 17 28.26 12.14 28.90
N ILE A 18 29.16 11.55 28.12
CA ILE A 18 28.98 10.20 27.56
C ILE A 18 28.93 9.16 28.68
N SER A 19 29.77 9.30 29.71
CA SER A 19 29.77 8.40 30.87
C SER A 19 28.45 8.47 31.64
N TYR A 20 27.90 9.67 31.88
CA TYR A 20 26.59 9.84 32.51
C TYR A 20 25.47 9.23 31.67
N LEU A 21 25.52 9.40 30.35
CA LEU A 21 24.53 8.84 29.42
C LEU A 21 24.62 7.32 29.36
N PHE A 22 25.84 6.76 29.43
CA PHE A 22 26.03 5.31 29.48
C PHE A 22 25.54 4.73 30.80
N ILE A 23 25.86 5.36 31.93
CA ILE A 23 25.38 4.93 33.25
C ILE A 23 23.86 5.03 33.34
N SER A 24 23.22 6.07 32.79
CA SER A 24 21.77 6.20 32.80
C SER A 24 21.10 5.14 31.92
N LEU A 25 21.65 4.83 30.74
CA LEU A 25 21.17 3.74 29.88
C LEU A 25 21.31 2.37 30.56
N VAL A 26 22.45 2.08 31.17
CA VAL A 26 22.69 0.82 31.89
C VAL A 26 21.74 0.70 33.09
N SER A 27 21.56 1.78 33.85
CA SER A 27 20.64 1.82 34.99
C SER A 27 19.20 1.56 34.55
N LEU A 28 18.77 2.19 33.46
CA LEU A 28 17.44 1.99 32.89
C LEU A 28 17.26 0.56 32.36
N PHE A 29 18.28 0.00 31.72
CA PHE A 29 18.27 -1.39 31.28
C PHE A 29 18.13 -2.37 32.45
N VAL A 30 18.88 -2.17 33.53
CA VAL A 30 18.79 -2.98 34.75
C VAL A 30 17.40 -2.89 35.37
N ILE A 31 16.82 -1.69 35.45
CA ILE A 31 15.46 -1.48 35.97
C ILE A 31 14.43 -2.22 35.12
N VAL A 32 14.53 -2.16 33.79
CA VAL A 32 13.61 -2.87 32.87
C VAL A 32 13.77 -4.39 32.99
N TRP A 33 15.00 -4.87 33.20
CA TRP A 33 15.31 -6.30 33.27
C TRP A 33 14.91 -6.94 34.60
N LEU A 34 14.60 -6.15 35.64
CA LEU A 34 14.05 -6.67 36.89
C LEU A 34 12.80 -7.52 36.61
N PRO A 35 12.68 -8.70 37.24
CA PRO A 35 11.67 -9.69 36.90
C PRO A 35 10.23 -9.17 37.05
N LYS A 36 9.96 -8.31 38.04
CA LYS A 36 8.65 -7.66 38.21
C LYS A 36 8.30 -6.72 37.05
N ASN A 37 9.26 -5.90 36.62
CA ASN A 37 9.07 -4.92 35.55
C ASN A 37 8.95 -5.62 34.18
N ARG A 38 9.81 -6.60 33.93
CA ARG A 38 9.72 -7.46 32.74
C ARG A 38 8.40 -8.23 32.69
N THR A 39 7.93 -8.76 33.83
CA THR A 39 6.63 -9.46 33.91
C THR A 39 5.46 -8.50 33.69
N TRP A 40 5.53 -7.29 34.26
CA TRP A 40 4.49 -6.27 34.07
C TRP A 40 4.44 -5.80 32.60
N LEU A 41 5.59 -5.57 31.96
CA LEU A 41 5.66 -5.25 30.53
C LEU A 41 5.09 -6.39 29.67
N THR A 42 5.57 -7.62 29.87
CA THR A 42 5.18 -8.76 29.02
C THR A 42 3.77 -9.32 29.27
N LYS A 43 3.20 -9.12 30.47
CA LYS A 43 1.87 -9.66 30.79
C LYS A 43 0.78 -8.61 30.82
N THR A 44 1.06 -7.39 31.28
CA THR A 44 0.03 -6.35 31.44
C THR A 44 0.03 -5.43 30.24
N VAL A 45 1.19 -4.91 29.85
CA VAL A 45 1.30 -3.98 28.72
C VAL A 45 1.02 -4.70 27.40
N ASP A 46 1.65 -5.85 27.17
CA ASP A 46 1.37 -6.66 25.96
C ASP A 46 -0.09 -7.12 25.90
N ARG A 47 -0.68 -7.51 27.04
CA ARG A 47 -2.10 -7.89 27.09
C ARG A 47 -3.02 -6.71 26.81
N PHE A 48 -2.72 -5.52 27.34
CA PHE A 48 -3.46 -4.29 27.04
C PHE A 48 -3.41 -3.96 25.54
N TYR A 49 -2.22 -3.95 24.93
CA TYR A 49 -2.10 -3.68 23.50
C TYR A 49 -2.73 -4.77 22.63
N THR A 50 -2.61 -6.05 23.02
CA THR A 50 -3.27 -7.16 22.33
C THR A 50 -4.79 -7.04 22.43
N GLN A 51 -5.32 -6.68 23.59
CA GLN A 51 -6.75 -6.44 23.79
C GLN A 51 -7.23 -5.23 23.00
N GLN A 52 -6.48 -4.12 23.03
CA GLN A 52 -6.80 -2.92 22.24
C GLN A 52 -6.79 -3.23 20.74
N GLN A 53 -5.82 -3.99 20.26
CA GLN A 53 -5.74 -4.42 18.86
C GLN A 53 -6.92 -5.36 18.52
N THR A 54 -7.25 -6.31 19.40
CA THR A 54 -8.37 -7.24 19.20
C THR A 54 -9.71 -6.52 19.19
N LEU A 55 -9.90 -5.58 20.12
CA LEU A 55 -11.06 -4.70 20.17
C LEU A 55 -11.15 -3.85 18.90
N GLY A 56 -10.04 -3.20 18.48
CA GLY A 56 -9.99 -2.45 17.24
C GLY A 56 -10.36 -3.28 16.01
N LYS A 57 -9.91 -4.55 15.95
CA LYS A 57 -10.31 -5.49 14.90
C LYS A 57 -11.80 -5.86 14.94
N GLN A 58 -12.46 -5.80 16.09
CA GLN A 58 -13.87 -6.18 16.22
C GLN A 58 -14.81 -4.98 16.03
N THR A 59 -14.43 -3.81 16.54
CA THR A 59 -15.30 -2.62 16.57
C THR A 59 -15.10 -1.75 15.34
N ASP A 60 -13.86 -1.55 14.88
CA ASP A 60 -13.57 -0.61 13.80
C ASP A 60 -13.82 -1.26 12.43
N VAL A 61 -14.73 -0.66 11.66
CA VAL A 61 -15.07 -1.08 10.31
C VAL A 61 -13.87 -0.90 9.36
N SER A 62 -13.05 0.13 9.56
CA SER A 62 -11.86 0.40 8.75
C SER A 62 -10.78 -0.66 8.98
N VAL A 63 -10.54 -1.05 10.24
CA VAL A 63 -9.59 -2.12 10.60
C VAL A 63 -10.06 -3.47 10.06
N ARG A 64 -11.36 -3.79 10.20
CA ARG A 64 -11.93 -5.01 9.60
C ARG A 64 -11.79 -5.05 8.09
N LYS A 65 -12.09 -3.94 7.42
CA LYS A 65 -11.91 -3.82 5.96
C LYS A 65 -10.43 -3.95 5.57
N ARG A 66 -9.53 -3.31 6.31
CA ARG A 66 -8.08 -3.39 6.05
C ARG A 66 -7.52 -4.79 6.25
N GLU A 67 -7.94 -5.51 7.30
CA GLU A 67 -7.48 -6.88 7.55
C GLU A 67 -8.12 -7.89 6.60
N GLY A 68 -9.41 -7.74 6.30
CA GLY A 68 -10.12 -8.61 5.37
C GLY A 68 -9.66 -8.45 3.92
N TYR A 69 -9.40 -7.21 3.48
CA TYR A 69 -9.15 -6.89 2.07
C TYR A 69 -7.70 -6.50 1.76
N LYS A 70 -6.83 -6.37 2.77
CA LYS A 70 -5.36 -6.18 2.64
C LYS A 70 -4.98 -5.09 1.62
N GLU A 71 -4.28 -5.46 0.55
CA GLU A 71 -3.80 -4.54 -0.50
C GLU A 71 -4.96 -3.96 -1.33
N ALA A 72 -6.08 -4.67 -1.47
CA ALA A 72 -7.27 -4.16 -2.15
C ALA A 72 -7.86 -2.94 -1.42
N TYR A 73 -7.81 -2.96 -0.08
CA TYR A 73 -8.23 -1.83 0.74
C TYR A 73 -7.37 -0.59 0.45
N VAL A 74 -6.06 -0.79 0.24
CA VAL A 74 -5.13 0.32 -0.08
C VAL A 74 -5.49 0.95 -1.42
N TYR A 75 -5.75 0.16 -2.47
CA TYR A 75 -6.11 0.68 -3.79
C TYR A 75 -7.49 1.35 -3.80
N THR A 76 -8.48 0.75 -3.12
CA THR A 76 -9.83 1.32 -3.04
C THR A 76 -9.87 2.61 -2.21
N GLU A 77 -9.11 2.70 -1.11
CA GLU A 77 -8.97 3.95 -0.38
C GLU A 77 -8.19 5.02 -1.15
N LEU A 78 -7.14 4.64 -1.89
CA LEU A 78 -6.40 5.58 -2.72
C LEU A 78 -7.31 6.24 -3.76
N ILE A 79 -8.22 5.47 -4.37
CA ILE A 79 -9.25 6.01 -5.26
C ILE A 79 -10.17 6.96 -4.48
N ARG A 80 -10.80 6.50 -3.39
CA ARG A 80 -11.73 7.34 -2.61
C ARG A 80 -11.14 8.66 -2.12
N GLN A 81 -9.86 8.69 -1.77
CA GLN A 81 -9.18 9.90 -1.29
C GLN A 81 -8.88 10.90 -2.40
N ARG A 82 -8.88 10.47 -3.65
CA ARG A 82 -8.38 11.26 -4.79
C ARG A 82 -9.43 11.48 -5.88
N THR A 83 -10.54 10.74 -5.86
CA THR A 83 -11.65 10.87 -6.80
C THR A 83 -12.91 11.36 -6.10
N GLN A 84 -13.74 12.08 -6.84
CA GLN A 84 -15.06 12.54 -6.42
C GLN A 84 -16.16 11.62 -7.00
N PRO A 85 -17.38 11.62 -6.44
CA PRO A 85 -18.50 10.85 -6.99
C PRO A 85 -18.83 11.15 -8.45
N THR A 86 -18.51 12.36 -8.92
CA THR A 86 -18.69 12.80 -10.32
C THR A 86 -17.57 12.35 -11.25
N ASP A 87 -16.48 11.81 -10.72
CA ASP A 87 -15.37 11.31 -11.51
C ASP A 87 -15.71 9.97 -12.17
N TYR A 88 -15.04 9.71 -13.29
CA TYR A 88 -15.08 8.44 -13.99
C TYR A 88 -13.72 7.75 -13.87
N PHE A 89 -13.68 6.64 -13.19
CA PHE A 89 -12.48 5.82 -13.05
C PHE A 89 -12.51 4.71 -14.10
N LEU A 90 -11.55 4.76 -15.03
CA LEU A 90 -11.33 3.69 -16.00
C LEU A 90 -10.57 2.54 -15.37
N ILE A 91 -11.19 1.39 -15.36
CA ILE A 91 -10.59 0.12 -14.96
C ILE A 91 -9.68 -0.34 -16.11
N PRO A 92 -8.35 -0.45 -15.88
CA PRO A 92 -7.45 -0.95 -16.89
C PRO A 92 -7.70 -2.44 -17.17
N PRO A 93 -7.37 -2.96 -18.38
CA PRO A 93 -7.49 -4.38 -18.67
C PRO A 93 -6.68 -5.22 -17.68
N GLN A 94 -7.26 -6.32 -17.21
CA GLN A 94 -6.57 -7.19 -16.24
C GLN A 94 -5.25 -7.75 -16.77
N ARG A 95 -5.19 -8.12 -18.06
CA ARG A 95 -3.93 -8.57 -18.69
C ARG A 95 -2.83 -7.50 -18.61
N TYR A 96 -3.18 -6.22 -18.76
CA TYR A 96 -2.22 -5.12 -18.65
C TYR A 96 -1.59 -5.09 -17.24
N LEU A 97 -2.43 -5.16 -16.21
CA LEU A 97 -1.97 -5.16 -14.81
C LEU A 97 -1.09 -6.37 -14.50
N ILE A 98 -1.53 -7.57 -14.90
CA ILE A 98 -0.77 -8.81 -14.66
C ILE A 98 0.52 -8.84 -15.48
N ARG A 99 0.58 -8.25 -16.68
CA ARG A 99 1.81 -8.24 -17.46
C ARG A 99 2.83 -7.23 -16.92
N ASN A 100 2.38 -6.02 -16.61
CA ASN A 100 3.28 -4.89 -16.35
C ASN A 100 3.61 -4.70 -14.87
N ALA A 101 2.76 -5.17 -13.96
CA ALA A 101 2.93 -4.91 -12.53
C ALA A 101 3.28 -6.16 -11.73
N TRP A 102 3.33 -7.33 -12.37
CA TRP A 102 3.50 -8.59 -11.67
C TRP A 102 4.91 -8.82 -11.16
N GLN A 103 5.05 -8.79 -9.84
CA GLN A 103 6.22 -9.33 -9.13
C GLN A 103 5.87 -10.71 -8.56
N GLU A 104 6.78 -11.68 -8.69
CA GLU A 104 6.63 -12.99 -8.06
C GLU A 104 6.45 -12.81 -6.54
N GLY A 105 5.27 -13.16 -6.02
CA GLY A 105 4.89 -12.97 -4.62
C GLY A 105 3.76 -11.95 -4.37
N LYS A 106 3.54 -10.98 -5.27
CA LYS A 106 2.48 -9.94 -5.16
C LYS A 106 1.22 -10.23 -5.98
N ALA A 107 1.03 -11.50 -6.35
CA ALA A 107 -0.12 -11.97 -7.11
C ALA A 107 -1.48 -11.52 -6.54
N ASN A 108 -1.54 -11.32 -5.22
CA ASN A 108 -2.77 -10.99 -4.52
C ASN A 108 -3.22 -9.56 -4.85
N GLY A 109 -2.33 -8.56 -4.84
CA GLY A 109 -2.71 -7.16 -5.05
C GLY A 109 -3.40 -6.88 -6.38
N TYR A 110 -2.96 -7.53 -7.46
CA TYR A 110 -3.49 -7.33 -8.82
C TYR A 110 -4.77 -8.09 -9.10
N ALA A 111 -4.92 -9.27 -8.48
CA ALA A 111 -6.17 -10.00 -8.53
C ALA A 111 -7.31 -9.08 -8.07
N TRP A 112 -7.20 -8.47 -6.89
CA TRP A 112 -8.27 -7.63 -6.34
C TRP A 112 -8.64 -6.35 -7.10
N LEU A 113 -7.94 -6.01 -8.18
CA LEU A 113 -8.33 -4.94 -9.11
C LEU A 113 -9.37 -5.42 -10.15
N TYR A 114 -10.19 -6.43 -9.82
CA TYR A 114 -11.34 -6.81 -10.65
C TYR A 114 -12.40 -5.71 -10.62
N PRO A 115 -13.13 -5.52 -11.73
CA PRO A 115 -14.31 -4.69 -11.74
C PRO A 115 -15.27 -5.08 -10.61
N SER A 116 -15.56 -6.36 -10.37
CA SER A 116 -16.51 -6.79 -9.32
C SER A 116 -16.11 -6.34 -7.91
N VAL A 117 -14.83 -6.42 -7.55
CA VAL A 117 -14.30 -5.98 -6.26
C VAL A 117 -14.32 -4.45 -6.16
N LEU A 118 -13.95 -3.77 -7.25
CA LEU A 118 -14.03 -2.31 -7.35
C LEU A 118 -15.48 -1.84 -7.25
N TYR A 119 -16.43 -2.44 -7.95
CA TYR A 119 -17.86 -2.14 -7.88
C TYR A 119 -18.39 -2.33 -6.46
N TYR A 120 -18.04 -3.45 -5.82
CA TYR A 120 -18.49 -3.74 -4.46
C TYR A 120 -17.97 -2.73 -3.44
N HIS A 121 -16.70 -2.34 -3.53
CA HIS A 121 -16.09 -1.44 -2.55
C HIS A 121 -16.28 0.04 -2.89
N LEU A 122 -16.08 0.45 -4.14
CA LEU A 122 -16.17 1.85 -4.52
C LEU A 122 -17.62 2.31 -4.67
N GLY A 123 -18.58 1.42 -4.95
CA GLY A 123 -20.01 1.74 -4.91
C GLY A 123 -20.36 3.05 -5.61
N LYS A 124 -20.89 4.03 -4.85
CA LYS A 124 -21.24 5.39 -5.32
C LYS A 124 -20.10 6.42 -5.21
N SER A 125 -18.90 6.01 -4.78
CA SER A 125 -17.77 6.93 -4.58
C SER A 125 -17.16 7.42 -5.89
N VAL A 126 -17.29 6.67 -6.98
CA VAL A 126 -16.81 7.03 -8.32
C VAL A 126 -17.55 6.20 -9.37
N HIS A 127 -17.73 6.73 -10.58
CA HIS A 127 -18.27 5.97 -11.70
C HIS A 127 -17.19 5.06 -12.28
N LEU A 128 -17.45 3.77 -12.37
CA LEU A 128 -16.48 2.80 -12.88
C LEU A 128 -16.77 2.50 -14.36
N LEU A 129 -15.79 2.75 -15.21
CA LEU A 129 -15.81 2.42 -16.64
C LEU A 129 -14.89 1.23 -16.89
N ASP A 130 -15.34 0.28 -17.68
CA ASP A 130 -14.50 -0.80 -18.20
C ASP A 130 -14.11 -0.50 -19.65
N MET A 131 -12.99 -1.03 -20.10
CA MET A 131 -12.47 -0.93 -21.48
C MET A 131 -13.37 -1.57 -22.53
N THR A 132 -14.40 -2.31 -22.12
CA THR A 132 -15.48 -2.82 -22.96
C THR A 132 -16.54 -1.75 -23.30
N ALA A 133 -16.53 -0.61 -22.62
CA ALA A 133 -17.48 0.47 -22.86
C ALA A 133 -17.25 1.17 -24.22
N PRO A 134 -18.29 1.78 -24.82
CA PRO A 134 -18.15 2.61 -26.02
C PRO A 134 -17.11 3.72 -25.87
N ASP A 135 -16.40 4.03 -26.95
CA ASP A 135 -15.35 5.05 -26.96
C ASP A 135 -15.82 6.41 -26.43
N SER A 136 -17.05 6.80 -26.71
CA SER A 136 -17.65 8.06 -26.20
C SER A 136 -17.69 8.12 -24.68
N LEU A 137 -17.90 6.98 -24.00
CA LEU A 137 -17.88 6.87 -22.55
C LEU A 137 -16.44 6.79 -22.03
N LEU A 138 -15.53 6.08 -22.72
CA LEU A 138 -14.12 6.01 -22.35
C LEU A 138 -13.43 7.38 -22.35
N GLN A 139 -13.86 8.29 -23.23
CA GLN A 139 -13.38 9.69 -23.24
C GLN A 139 -13.77 10.47 -21.97
N GLN A 140 -14.79 10.03 -21.22
CA GLN A 140 -15.21 10.69 -19.98
C GLN A 140 -14.35 10.28 -18.78
N ALA A 141 -13.53 9.22 -18.89
CA ALA A 141 -12.66 8.78 -17.81
C ALA A 141 -11.76 9.91 -17.31
N THR A 142 -11.76 10.21 -16.02
CA THR A 142 -10.90 11.21 -15.39
C THR A 142 -9.68 10.58 -14.71
N HIS A 143 -9.78 9.32 -14.28
CA HIS A 143 -8.70 8.62 -13.59
C HIS A 143 -8.54 7.17 -14.08
N THR A 144 -7.36 6.61 -13.89
CA THR A 144 -7.11 5.16 -14.07
C THR A 144 -5.92 4.72 -13.22
N PHE A 145 -5.67 3.41 -13.18
CA PHE A 145 -4.40 2.89 -12.68
C PHE A 145 -3.38 2.76 -13.81
N TRP A 146 -2.19 3.29 -13.57
CA TRP A 146 -1.06 3.18 -14.48
C TRP A 146 0.09 2.45 -13.81
N VAL A 147 0.77 1.60 -14.58
CA VAL A 147 1.91 0.84 -14.07
C VAL A 147 3.20 1.44 -14.60
N TYR A 148 4.10 1.78 -13.67
CA TYR A 148 5.43 2.27 -13.98
C TYR A 148 6.43 1.70 -12.97
N ASP A 149 7.60 1.24 -13.42
CA ASP A 149 8.64 0.68 -12.53
C ASP A 149 8.08 -0.40 -11.56
N ASN A 150 7.26 -1.34 -12.08
CA ASN A 150 6.59 -2.39 -11.31
C ASN A 150 5.72 -1.89 -10.13
N LYS A 151 5.30 -0.62 -10.16
CA LYS A 151 4.42 0.00 -9.16
C LYS A 151 3.15 0.50 -9.83
N ILE A 152 2.03 0.40 -9.11
CA ILE A 152 0.76 0.96 -9.56
C ILE A 152 0.64 2.38 -9.02
N PHE A 153 0.29 3.30 -9.92
CA PHE A 153 -0.01 4.68 -9.61
C PHE A 153 -1.44 5.00 -10.01
N LEU A 154 -2.08 5.86 -9.22
CA LEU A 154 -3.30 6.53 -9.65
C LEU A 154 -2.91 7.64 -10.64
N LEU A 155 -3.34 7.51 -11.88
CA LEU A 155 -3.09 8.47 -12.95
C LEU A 155 -4.36 9.26 -13.23
N THR A 156 -4.25 10.59 -13.23
CA THR A 156 -5.29 11.48 -13.73
C THR A 156 -5.12 11.67 -15.24
N PHE A 157 -6.21 11.50 -15.98
CA PHE A 157 -6.24 11.75 -17.41
C PHE A 157 -6.11 13.24 -17.72
N LYS A 158 -5.24 13.53 -18.68
CA LYS A 158 -4.98 14.84 -19.29
C LYS A 158 -4.92 14.65 -20.81
N ASP A 159 -5.11 15.72 -21.56
CA ASP A 159 -5.21 15.63 -23.03
C ASP A 159 -4.00 14.97 -23.70
N HIS A 160 -2.79 15.19 -23.17
CA HIS A 160 -1.57 14.60 -23.72
C HIS A 160 -1.35 13.13 -23.34
N ASN A 161 -1.86 12.66 -22.19
CA ASN A 161 -1.59 11.30 -21.70
C ASN A 161 -2.71 10.31 -22.07
N ARG A 162 -3.95 10.80 -22.19
CA ARG A 162 -5.12 9.97 -22.53
C ARG A 162 -4.91 9.12 -23.77
N PRO A 163 -4.53 9.67 -24.95
CA PRO A 163 -4.38 8.86 -26.15
C PRO A 163 -3.32 7.75 -25.98
N LEU A 164 -2.22 8.04 -25.27
CA LEU A 164 -1.15 7.07 -25.02
C LEU A 164 -1.63 5.92 -24.13
N VAL A 165 -2.35 6.24 -23.06
CA VAL A 165 -2.88 5.24 -22.13
C VAL A 165 -3.95 4.38 -22.80
N MET A 166 -4.88 4.99 -23.56
CA MET A 166 -5.90 4.24 -24.29
C MET A 166 -5.27 3.33 -25.35
N ALA A 167 -4.28 3.83 -26.09
CA ALA A 167 -3.55 3.03 -27.08
C ALA A 167 -2.82 1.85 -26.41
N GLU A 168 -2.23 2.05 -25.23
CA GLU A 168 -1.60 0.97 -24.48
C GLU A 168 -2.63 -0.06 -24.01
N PHE A 169 -3.73 0.37 -23.38
CA PHE A 169 -4.75 -0.55 -22.88
C PHE A 169 -5.41 -1.36 -23.99
N ARG A 170 -5.61 -0.79 -25.18
CA ARG A 170 -6.20 -1.48 -26.34
C ARG A 170 -5.33 -2.62 -26.89
N LYS A 171 -4.05 -2.71 -26.52
CA LYS A 171 -3.19 -3.86 -26.88
C LYS A 171 -3.59 -5.14 -26.14
N TYR A 172 -4.38 -5.02 -25.08
CA TYR A 172 -4.77 -6.10 -24.21
C TYR A 172 -6.25 -6.42 -24.39
N ASP A 173 -6.57 -7.71 -24.41
CA ASP A 173 -7.95 -8.19 -24.46
C ASP A 173 -8.74 -7.68 -23.22
N PRO A 174 -9.76 -6.84 -23.41
CA PRO A 174 -10.54 -6.28 -22.31
C PRO A 174 -11.48 -7.30 -21.67
N HIS A 175 -11.79 -8.41 -22.35
CA HIS A 175 -12.66 -9.47 -21.81
C HIS A 175 -11.90 -10.51 -20.99
N PHE A 176 -10.58 -10.41 -20.91
CA PHE A 176 -9.81 -11.33 -20.09
C PHE A 176 -9.95 -10.99 -18.61
N PHE A 177 -10.31 -12.01 -17.83
CA PHE A 177 -10.37 -11.95 -16.38
C PHE A 177 -9.74 -13.20 -15.78
N ALA A 178 -8.90 -13.04 -14.75
CA ALA A 178 -8.29 -14.17 -14.06
C ALA A 178 -8.72 -14.16 -12.61
N TYR A 179 -9.78 -14.88 -12.22
CA TYR A 179 -10.48 -14.76 -10.92
C TYR A 179 -9.65 -15.00 -9.64
N THR A 180 -8.48 -15.64 -9.74
CA THR A 180 -7.67 -15.98 -8.57
C THR A 180 -6.21 -15.56 -8.76
N PRO A 181 -5.48 -15.31 -7.65
CA PRO A 181 -4.04 -15.08 -7.71
C PRO A 181 -3.26 -16.23 -8.37
N GLN A 182 -3.77 -17.46 -8.28
CA GLN A 182 -3.19 -18.65 -8.92
C GLN A 182 -3.37 -18.63 -10.44
N GLN A 183 -4.56 -18.24 -10.93
CA GLN A 183 -4.80 -18.06 -12.37
C GLN A 183 -3.96 -16.93 -12.95
N ALA A 184 -3.82 -15.82 -12.23
CA ALA A 184 -2.93 -14.73 -12.63
C ALA A 184 -1.45 -15.18 -12.65
N LYS A 185 -1.02 -15.98 -11.67
CA LYS A 185 0.31 -16.65 -11.63
C LYS A 185 0.53 -17.52 -12.85
N ALA A 186 -0.43 -18.39 -13.14
CA ALA A 186 -0.37 -19.33 -14.25
C ALA A 186 -0.26 -18.59 -15.58
N TYR A 187 -1.13 -17.60 -15.81
CA TYR A 187 -1.08 -16.76 -17.00
C TYR A 187 0.30 -16.11 -17.19
N TYR A 188 0.83 -15.46 -16.14
CA TYR A 188 2.13 -14.80 -16.24
C TYR A 188 3.23 -15.78 -16.64
N LYS A 189 3.26 -16.97 -16.02
CA LYS A 189 4.21 -18.04 -16.34
C LYS A 189 4.08 -18.56 -17.77
N THR A 190 2.86 -18.71 -18.29
CA THR A 190 2.61 -19.17 -19.66
C THR A 190 2.84 -18.09 -20.73
N SER A 191 2.79 -16.82 -20.34
CA SER A 191 2.89 -15.67 -21.27
C SER A 191 4.32 -15.15 -21.47
N LYS A 192 5.30 -15.67 -20.72
CA LYS A 192 6.71 -15.42 -20.98
C LYS A 192 7.19 -16.39 -22.07
N PRO A 193 7.75 -15.90 -23.20
CA PRO A 193 8.54 -16.75 -24.09
C PRO A 193 9.77 -17.30 -23.38
#